data_AF-A0A7S0RCB0-F1
#
_entry.id   AF-A0A7S0RCB0-F1
#
_cell.length_a   1.000
_cell.length_b   1.000
_cell.length_c   1.000
_cell.angle_alpha   90.00
_cell.angle_beta   90.00
_cell.angle_gamma   90.00
#
_symmetry.space_group_name_H-M   'P 1'
#
loop_
_entity.id
_entity.type
_entity.pdbx_description
1 polymer ?
#
loop_
_entity_poly.entity_id
_entity_poly.type
_entity_poly.pdbx_seq_one_letter_code
_entity_poly.pdbx_strand_id
1 'polypeptide(L)'
;GEGSIFALLKDLGWALGLVAGEGFDSFSAASTFFVKVELTEAGHAHAEEVMAVVFEYIALIRAQGVQQWVFEELKAQSEVRFHFRDKQEPYNYVRMLSSNLQLYPWREVLLAAYAVPQVYSPGAINDLLDCLAPANVRLFWISKQFAEVATEVEPWYGTQYIIEAIPEEWVRRWESGSTRPELVLPAPNEFLPTDFSMKVPEATEAAAQPRVVAETAVTRLWHKPDTLFGAPKAFIYLDVASPEAYTSPETGVLTRLFTRLVVDALNMHVYNAEIAGLDYSIINTKHGYQVTVAGYSHKLM
;
A
#
# COMPACT_ATOMS: atom_id res chain seq x y z
N GLY A 1 1.55 4.71 8.07
CA GLY A 1 1.57 4.67 9.54
C GLY A 1 1.88 6.03 10.12
N GLU A 2 1.84 6.15 11.44
CA GLU A 2 2.24 7.34 12.20
C GLU A 2 3.68 7.78 11.85
N GLY A 3 3.97 9.08 11.89
CA GLY A 3 5.30 9.64 11.58
C GLY A 3 5.69 9.69 10.09
N SER A 4 4.86 9.14 9.20
CA SER A 4 5.12 9.12 7.76
C SER A 4 4.77 10.44 7.05
N ILE A 5 5.33 10.64 5.84
CA ILE A 5 4.98 11.75 4.94
C ILE A 5 3.46 11.88 4.80
N PHE A 6 2.78 10.78 4.48
CA PHE A 6 1.34 10.79 4.24
C PHE A 6 0.55 11.15 5.49
N ALA A 7 0.95 10.66 6.67
CA ALA A 7 0.27 10.98 7.93
C ALA A 7 0.29 12.49 8.20
N LEU A 8 1.48 13.12 8.10
CA LEU A 8 1.60 14.57 8.30
C LEU A 8 0.79 15.37 7.27
N LEU A 9 0.87 15.01 5.99
CA LEU A 9 0.14 15.73 4.94
C LEU A 9 -1.38 15.53 5.05
N LYS A 10 -1.83 14.38 5.56
CA LYS A 10 -3.24 14.11 5.84
C LYS A 10 -3.74 14.94 7.02
N ASP A 11 -2.98 15.03 8.11
CA ASP A 11 -3.34 15.82 9.30
C ASP A 11 -3.44 17.32 8.99
N LEU A 12 -2.61 17.81 8.07
CA LEU A 12 -2.69 19.18 7.55
C LEU A 12 -3.85 19.39 6.55
N GLY A 13 -4.54 18.31 6.15
CA GLY A 13 -5.60 18.34 5.15
C GLY A 13 -5.10 18.61 3.73
N TRP A 14 -3.82 18.34 3.43
CA TRP A 14 -3.17 18.63 2.15
C TRP A 14 -3.15 17.45 1.18
N ALA A 15 -3.21 16.21 1.67
CA ALA A 15 -3.15 15.02 0.82
C ALA A 15 -4.27 14.01 1.10
N LEU A 16 -4.67 13.30 0.04
CA LEU A 16 -5.64 12.20 0.05
C LEU A 16 -4.96 10.82 -0.09
N GLY A 17 -3.74 10.78 -0.65
CA GLY A 17 -2.98 9.56 -0.82
C GLY A 17 -1.52 9.84 -1.18
N LEU A 18 -0.66 8.84 -0.95
CA LEU A 18 0.74 8.87 -1.36
C LEU A 18 1.16 7.48 -1.86
N VAL A 19 1.88 7.47 -2.99
CA VAL A 19 2.53 6.27 -3.52
C VAL A 19 3.98 6.62 -3.84
N ALA A 20 4.91 5.76 -3.43
CA ALA A 20 6.32 5.93 -3.75
C ALA A 20 6.95 4.58 -4.11
N GLY A 21 7.92 4.61 -5.02
CA GLY A 21 8.65 3.42 -5.41
C GLY A 21 9.36 3.54 -6.76
N GLU A 22 9.86 2.41 -7.23
CA GLU A 22 10.38 2.27 -8.58
C GLU A 22 9.28 2.51 -9.62
N GLY A 23 9.59 3.29 -10.64
CA GLY A 23 8.69 3.67 -11.71
C GLY A 23 8.41 2.54 -12.71
N PHE A 24 7.26 2.67 -13.36
CA PHE A 24 6.73 1.68 -14.31
C PHE A 24 7.57 1.56 -15.60
N ASP A 25 8.33 2.60 -15.96
CA ASP A 25 9.13 2.68 -17.19
C ASP A 25 10.61 2.39 -16.93
N SER A 26 10.88 1.28 -16.23
CA SER A 26 12.25 0.79 -16.02
C SER A 26 12.71 0.04 -17.27
N PHE A 27 13.68 0.60 -17.98
CA PHE A 27 14.31 0.00 -19.14
C PHE A 27 15.68 -0.58 -18.77
N SER A 28 16.27 -1.40 -19.64
CA SER A 28 17.57 -2.03 -19.40
C SER A 28 18.72 -1.05 -19.12
N ALA A 29 18.56 0.24 -19.41
CA ALA A 29 19.57 1.29 -19.23
C ALA A 29 19.25 2.32 -18.14
N ALA A 30 18.00 2.44 -17.70
CA ALA A 30 17.58 3.46 -16.73
C ALA A 30 16.29 3.07 -16.02
N SER A 31 16.19 3.46 -14.76
CA SER A 31 14.98 3.36 -13.95
C SER A 31 14.65 4.73 -13.38
N THR A 32 13.40 4.90 -12.96
CA THR A 32 12.93 6.13 -12.30
C THR A 32 12.45 5.79 -10.91
N PHE A 33 12.58 6.73 -9.96
CA PHE A 33 11.91 6.64 -8.67
C PHE A 33 10.89 7.76 -8.61
N PHE A 34 9.64 7.44 -8.24
CA PHE A 34 8.59 8.44 -8.16
C PHE A 34 8.03 8.53 -6.75
N VAL A 35 7.57 9.72 -6.39
CA VAL A 35 6.70 9.98 -5.25
C VAL A 35 5.49 10.73 -5.81
N LYS A 36 4.33 10.10 -5.75
CA LYS A 36 3.05 10.68 -6.17
C LYS A 36 2.23 11.00 -4.93
N VAL A 37 1.88 12.28 -4.77
CA VAL A 37 0.96 12.75 -3.74
C VAL A 37 -0.33 13.18 -4.40
N GLU A 38 -1.47 12.62 -3.96
CA GLU A 38 -2.78 13.09 -4.38
C GLU A 38 -3.20 14.26 -3.49
N LEU A 39 -3.33 15.46 -4.06
CA LEU A 39 -3.54 16.70 -3.32
C LEU A 39 -5.03 17.01 -3.11
N THR A 40 -5.33 17.64 -1.98
CA THR A 40 -6.59 18.37 -1.78
C THR A 40 -6.51 19.77 -2.43
N GLU A 41 -7.60 20.52 -2.42
CA GLU A 41 -7.57 21.94 -2.83
C GLU A 41 -6.63 22.77 -1.95
N ALA A 42 -6.59 22.50 -0.64
CA ALA A 42 -5.63 23.14 0.26
C ALA A 42 -4.19 22.71 -0.06
N GLY A 43 -3.95 21.41 -0.30
CA GLY A 43 -2.63 20.91 -0.69
C GLY A 43 -2.13 21.48 -2.01
N HIS A 44 -3.03 21.78 -2.95
CA HIS A 44 -2.70 22.49 -4.18
C HIS A 44 -2.14 23.90 -3.88
N ALA A 45 -2.70 24.62 -2.92
CA ALA A 45 -2.19 25.94 -2.52
C ALA A 45 -0.85 25.86 -1.74
N HIS A 46 -0.48 24.69 -1.23
CA HIS A 46 0.72 24.44 -0.42
C HIS A 46 1.70 23.46 -1.09
N ALA A 47 1.80 23.50 -2.43
CA ALA A 47 2.58 22.51 -3.18
C ALA A 47 4.09 22.55 -2.85
N GLU A 48 4.64 23.74 -2.54
CA GLU A 48 6.02 23.88 -2.08
C GLU A 48 6.25 23.11 -0.79
N GLU A 49 5.35 23.31 0.19
CA GLU A 49 5.47 22.73 1.52
C GLU A 49 5.24 21.22 1.48
N VAL A 50 4.35 20.74 0.62
CA VAL A 50 4.20 19.30 0.34
C VAL A 50 5.51 18.71 -0.14
N MET A 51 6.17 19.35 -1.12
CA MET A 51 7.48 18.89 -1.62
C MET A 51 8.57 19.00 -0.55
N ALA A 52 8.54 20.04 0.29
CA ALA A 52 9.45 20.17 1.41
C ALA A 52 9.33 18.98 2.36
N VAL A 53 8.12 18.56 2.73
CA VAL A 53 7.91 17.37 3.60
C VAL A 53 8.52 16.10 2.99
N VAL A 54 8.43 15.93 1.67
CA VAL A 54 9.06 14.78 0.98
C VAL A 54 10.59 14.81 1.15
N PHE A 55 11.22 15.95 0.89
CA PHE A 55 12.68 16.09 1.03
C PHE A 55 13.17 16.06 2.48
N GLU A 56 12.39 16.62 3.41
CA GLU A 56 12.66 16.52 4.85
C GLU A 56 12.65 15.05 5.31
N TYR A 57 11.74 14.23 4.78
CA TYR A 57 11.71 12.79 5.08
C TYR A 57 12.88 12.03 4.43
N ILE A 58 13.29 12.39 3.21
CA ILE A 58 14.52 11.85 2.61
C ILE A 58 15.75 12.23 3.45
N ALA A 59 15.82 13.47 3.93
CA ALA A 59 16.89 13.93 4.82
C ALA A 59 16.89 13.17 6.15
N LEU A 60 15.70 12.88 6.72
CA LEU A 60 15.55 12.04 7.91
C LEU A 60 16.13 10.63 7.69
N ILE A 61 15.81 9.98 6.56
CA ILE A 61 16.35 8.66 6.23
C ILE A 61 17.88 8.71 6.13
N ARG A 62 18.44 9.74 5.46
CA ARG A 62 19.89 9.93 5.35
C ARG A 62 20.55 10.14 6.72
N ALA A 63 19.94 10.95 7.58
CA ALA A 63 20.49 11.29 8.90
C ALA A 63 20.50 10.09 9.86
N GLN A 64 19.46 9.26 9.84
CA GLN A 64 19.39 8.05 10.68
C GLN A 64 20.13 6.86 10.07
N GLY A 65 20.39 6.89 8.76
CA GLY A 65 21.01 5.81 8.01
C GLY A 65 20.03 4.69 7.65
N VAL A 66 20.42 3.89 6.65
CA VAL A 66 19.63 2.75 6.20
C VAL A 66 19.59 1.65 7.26
N GLN A 67 18.38 1.25 7.64
CA GLN A 67 18.14 0.39 8.78
C GLN A 67 18.07 -1.08 8.35
N GLN A 68 19.03 -1.90 8.80
CA GLN A 68 19.05 -3.33 8.44
C GLN A 68 17.80 -4.07 8.90
N TRP A 69 17.25 -3.73 10.07
CA TRP A 69 16.06 -4.40 10.60
C TRP A 69 14.85 -4.25 9.68
N VAL A 70 14.73 -3.13 8.94
CA VAL A 70 13.67 -2.92 7.94
C VAL A 70 13.82 -3.89 6.78
N PHE A 71 15.06 -4.13 6.33
CA PHE A 71 15.32 -5.14 5.29
C PHE A 71 14.97 -6.54 5.77
N GLU A 72 15.37 -6.93 6.99
CA GLU A 72 15.06 -8.25 7.53
C GLU A 72 13.55 -8.45 7.70
N GLU A 73 12.83 -7.40 8.11
CA GLU A 73 11.36 -7.40 8.19
C GLU A 73 10.72 -7.63 6.81
N LEU A 74 11.11 -6.85 5.79
CA LEU A 74 10.61 -7.01 4.42
C LEU A 74 10.95 -8.38 3.82
N LYS A 75 12.13 -8.91 4.15
CA LYS A 75 12.57 -10.25 3.75
C LYS A 75 11.70 -11.33 4.39
N ALA A 76 11.57 -11.32 5.72
CA ALA A 76 10.75 -12.29 6.44
C ALA A 76 9.30 -12.30 5.95
N GLN A 77 8.71 -11.13 5.76
CA GLN A 77 7.37 -10.98 5.20
C GLN A 77 7.27 -11.56 3.79
N SER A 78 8.25 -11.29 2.92
CA SER A 78 8.26 -11.80 1.55
C SER A 78 8.47 -13.31 1.48
N GLU A 79 9.29 -13.88 2.37
CA GLU A 79 9.49 -15.33 2.51
C GLU A 79 8.19 -16.02 2.93
N VAL A 80 7.50 -15.48 3.94
CA VAL A 80 6.21 -15.98 4.40
C VAL A 80 5.17 -15.93 3.26
N ARG A 81 5.09 -14.80 2.53
CA ARG A 81 4.22 -14.66 1.36
C ARG A 81 4.56 -15.68 0.26
N PHE A 82 5.85 -15.91 0.02
CA PHE A 82 6.32 -16.88 -0.98
C PHE A 82 5.99 -18.32 -0.60
N HIS A 83 6.17 -18.69 0.67
CA HIS A 83 5.90 -20.05 1.18
C HIS A 83 4.42 -20.38 1.20
N PHE A 84 3.56 -19.43 1.59
CA PHE A 84 2.11 -19.64 1.71
C PHE A 84 1.30 -18.98 0.57
N ARG A 85 1.92 -18.80 -0.59
CA ARG A 85 1.24 -18.25 -1.77
C ARG A 85 0.15 -19.18 -2.27
N ASP A 86 -0.91 -18.59 -2.77
CA ASP A 86 -1.99 -19.35 -3.40
C ASP A 86 -1.56 -19.80 -4.80
N LYS A 87 -2.12 -20.92 -5.25
CA LYS A 87 -1.86 -21.45 -6.59
C LYS A 87 -2.32 -20.43 -7.64
N GLN A 88 -1.38 -20.01 -8.49
CA GLN A 88 -1.64 -19.03 -9.54
C GLN A 88 -2.34 -19.66 -10.75
N GLU A 89 -3.10 -18.82 -11.47
CA GLU A 89 -3.68 -19.20 -12.76
C GLU A 89 -2.55 -19.52 -13.77
N PRO A 90 -2.64 -20.63 -14.53
CA PRO A 90 -1.54 -21.11 -15.36
C PRO A 90 -0.98 -20.10 -16.38
N TYR A 91 -1.83 -19.34 -17.06
CA TYR A 91 -1.39 -18.37 -18.06
C TYR A 91 -0.55 -17.26 -17.42
N ASN A 92 -1.04 -16.64 -16.35
CA ASN A 92 -0.30 -15.59 -15.63
C ASN A 92 1.03 -16.12 -15.06
N TYR A 93 1.02 -17.35 -14.55
CA TYR A 93 2.22 -17.97 -14.00
C TYR A 93 3.30 -18.19 -15.06
N VAL A 94 2.95 -18.76 -16.21
CA VAL A 94 3.91 -18.97 -17.31
C VAL A 94 4.42 -17.64 -17.88
N ARG A 95 3.52 -16.66 -18.06
CA ARG A 95 3.90 -15.32 -18.52
C ARG A 95 4.95 -14.68 -17.61
N MET A 96 4.67 -14.64 -16.30
CA MET A 96 5.57 -14.06 -15.30
C MET A 96 6.93 -14.78 -15.29
N LEU A 97 6.95 -16.11 -15.29
CA LEU A 97 8.21 -16.86 -15.30
C LEU A 97 8.99 -16.68 -16.59
N SER A 98 8.33 -16.70 -17.75
CA SER A 98 8.99 -16.53 -19.04
C SER A 98 9.68 -15.17 -19.15
N SER A 99 9.06 -14.10 -18.65
CA SER A 99 9.69 -12.77 -18.58
C SER A 99 10.88 -12.73 -17.63
N ASN A 100 10.76 -13.35 -16.44
CA ASN A 100 11.84 -13.33 -15.45
C ASN A 100 13.04 -14.21 -15.84
N LEU A 101 12.84 -15.29 -16.60
CA LEU A 101 13.94 -16.11 -17.14
C LEU A 101 14.85 -15.35 -18.12
N GLN A 102 14.42 -14.21 -18.65
CA GLN A 102 15.26 -13.32 -19.46
C GLN A 102 16.27 -12.52 -18.61
N LEU A 103 16.01 -12.38 -17.31
CA LEU A 103 16.76 -11.50 -16.40
C LEU A 103 17.52 -12.29 -15.32
N TYR A 104 16.97 -13.42 -14.87
CA TYR A 104 17.48 -14.18 -13.72
C TYR A 104 17.82 -15.62 -14.09
N PRO A 105 18.86 -16.22 -13.47
CA PRO A 105 19.13 -17.64 -13.59
C PRO A 105 17.91 -18.50 -13.23
N TRP A 106 17.72 -19.60 -13.96
CA TRP A 106 16.54 -20.47 -13.77
C TRP A 106 16.39 -21.03 -12.34
N ARG A 107 17.49 -21.16 -11.58
CA ARG A 107 17.47 -21.63 -10.19
C ARG A 107 16.91 -20.59 -9.21
N GLU A 108 16.97 -19.31 -9.58
CA GLU A 108 16.58 -18.17 -8.75
C GLU A 108 15.26 -17.54 -9.20
N VAL A 109 14.80 -17.88 -10.42
CA VAL A 109 13.65 -17.25 -11.08
C VAL A 109 12.39 -17.19 -10.22
N LEU A 110 12.15 -18.21 -9.39
CA LEU A 110 10.98 -18.22 -8.51
C LEU A 110 11.09 -17.16 -7.42
N LEU A 111 12.25 -16.97 -6.80
CA LEU A 111 12.42 -15.94 -5.76
C LEU A 111 12.39 -14.55 -6.40
N ALA A 112 13.07 -14.40 -7.54
CA ALA A 112 13.14 -13.14 -8.27
C ALA A 112 11.78 -12.68 -8.80
N ALA A 113 10.99 -13.59 -9.40
CA ALA A 113 9.66 -13.26 -9.93
C ALA A 113 8.66 -12.79 -8.86
N TYR A 114 8.91 -13.12 -7.59
CA TYR A 114 8.11 -12.69 -6.45
C TYR A 114 8.83 -11.63 -5.60
N ALA A 115 9.92 -11.06 -6.12
CA ALA A 115 10.72 -10.03 -5.49
C ALA A 115 11.11 -10.34 -4.03
N VAL A 116 11.46 -11.60 -3.73
CA VAL A 116 11.87 -12.00 -2.38
C VAL A 116 13.29 -11.49 -2.10
N PRO A 117 13.49 -10.51 -1.20
CA PRO A 117 14.82 -9.95 -0.94
C PRO A 117 15.78 -11.02 -0.43
N GLN A 118 17.00 -11.07 -0.98
CA GLN A 118 18.01 -12.07 -0.59
C GLN A 118 19.21 -11.44 0.12
N VAL A 119 19.71 -10.32 -0.39
CA VAL A 119 20.95 -9.67 0.06
C VAL A 119 20.66 -8.25 0.54
N TYR A 120 21.06 -7.95 1.78
CA TYR A 120 21.06 -6.59 2.28
C TYR A 120 22.30 -5.86 1.74
N SER A 121 22.07 -4.82 0.92
CA SER A 121 23.14 -3.99 0.38
C SER A 121 22.94 -2.53 0.83
N PRO A 122 23.51 -2.12 1.97
CA PRO A 122 23.41 -0.73 2.42
C PRO A 122 24.06 0.23 1.42
N GLY A 123 25.11 -0.20 0.70
CA GLY A 123 25.73 0.58 -0.36
C GLY A 123 24.75 0.91 -1.48
N ALA A 124 24.06 -0.09 -2.04
CA ALA A 124 23.09 0.13 -3.11
C ALA A 124 21.90 1.01 -2.68
N ILE A 125 21.46 0.89 -1.41
CA ILE A 125 20.38 1.75 -0.89
C ILE A 125 20.89 3.20 -0.75
N ASN A 126 22.11 3.41 -0.26
CA ASN A 126 22.70 4.74 -0.17
C ASN A 126 22.94 5.35 -1.55
N ASP A 127 23.40 4.58 -2.54
CA ASP A 127 23.56 5.05 -3.92
C ASP A 127 22.22 5.55 -4.49
N LEU A 128 21.13 4.82 -4.25
CA LEU A 128 19.78 5.26 -4.62
C LEU A 128 19.37 6.52 -3.86
N LEU A 129 19.57 6.55 -2.53
CA LEU A 129 19.26 7.71 -1.71
C LEU A 129 19.98 8.94 -2.23
N ASP A 130 21.27 8.83 -2.59
CA ASP A 130 22.09 9.89 -3.20
C ASP A 130 21.47 10.45 -4.48
N CYS A 131 20.82 9.63 -5.30
CA CYS A 131 20.07 10.10 -6.46
C CYS A 131 18.82 10.90 -6.09
N LEU A 132 18.20 10.65 -4.92
CA LEU A 132 17.03 11.38 -4.42
C LEU A 132 17.43 12.74 -3.82
N ALA A 133 17.88 13.65 -4.68
CA ALA A 133 18.31 15.00 -4.34
C ALA A 133 17.47 16.05 -5.09
N PRO A 134 17.28 17.26 -4.52
CA PRO A 134 16.59 18.37 -5.18
C PRO A 134 17.11 18.66 -6.60
N ALA A 135 18.43 18.58 -6.81
CA ALA A 135 19.04 18.80 -8.11
C ALA A 135 18.64 17.77 -9.20
N ASN A 136 18.15 16.59 -8.81
CA ASN A 136 17.79 15.50 -9.72
C ASN A 136 16.26 15.37 -9.91
N VAL A 137 15.46 16.23 -9.28
CA VAL A 137 14.00 16.08 -9.27
C VAL A 137 13.35 16.60 -10.54
N ARG A 138 12.27 15.92 -10.97
CA ARG A 138 11.33 16.42 -11.98
C ARG A 138 9.95 16.47 -11.37
N LEU A 139 9.39 17.66 -11.22
CA LEU A 139 8.08 17.86 -10.63
C LEU A 139 6.99 17.84 -11.72
N PHE A 140 6.00 16.97 -11.54
CA PHE A 140 4.80 16.94 -12.37
C PHE A 140 3.61 17.43 -11.53
N TRP A 141 3.12 18.62 -11.82
CA TRP A 141 2.00 19.22 -11.12
C TRP A 141 0.75 19.20 -11.99
N ILE A 142 -0.18 18.29 -11.68
CA ILE A 142 -1.37 18.05 -12.49
C ILE A 142 -2.57 18.70 -11.81
N SER A 143 -3.16 19.70 -12.46
CA SER A 143 -4.38 20.39 -11.99
C SER A 143 -5.16 20.96 -13.17
N LYS A 144 -6.50 20.98 -13.04
CA LYS A 144 -7.37 21.67 -14.01
C LYS A 144 -7.15 23.18 -14.02
N GLN A 145 -6.60 23.75 -12.95
CA GLN A 145 -6.31 25.18 -12.85
C GLN A 145 -5.23 25.63 -13.84
N PHE A 146 -4.42 24.71 -14.37
CA PHE A 146 -3.39 25.03 -15.35
C PHE A 146 -3.89 25.09 -16.80
N ALA A 147 -5.17 24.78 -17.05
CA ALA A 147 -5.71 24.74 -18.41
C ALA A 147 -5.60 26.09 -19.14
N GLU A 148 -5.75 27.20 -18.43
CA GLU A 148 -5.70 28.54 -19.04
C GLU A 148 -4.27 29.06 -19.27
N VAL A 149 -3.29 28.49 -18.56
CA VAL A 149 -1.87 28.91 -18.66
C VAL A 149 -1.01 27.95 -19.47
N ALA A 150 -1.57 26.82 -19.91
CA ALA A 150 -0.86 25.85 -20.73
C ALA A 150 -0.46 26.46 -22.08
N THR A 151 0.83 26.38 -22.41
CA THR A 151 1.39 26.95 -23.65
C THR A 151 1.77 25.88 -24.67
N GLU A 152 1.93 24.63 -24.24
CA GLU A 152 2.39 23.52 -25.05
C GLU A 152 1.32 22.44 -25.16
N VAL A 153 1.39 21.66 -26.25
CA VAL A 153 0.48 20.54 -26.52
C VAL A 153 1.29 19.33 -26.94
N GLU A 154 1.12 18.22 -26.22
CA GLU A 154 1.80 16.96 -26.52
C GLU A 154 1.25 16.36 -27.84
N PRO A 155 2.10 15.94 -28.80
CA PRO A 155 1.67 15.58 -30.16
C PRO A 155 0.70 14.40 -30.30
N TRP A 156 0.77 13.39 -29.43
CA TRP A 156 0.08 12.11 -29.62
C TRP A 156 -1.30 12.07 -28.96
N TYR A 157 -1.41 12.59 -27.75
CA TYR A 157 -2.64 12.60 -26.96
C TYR A 157 -3.27 13.99 -26.85
N GLY A 158 -2.58 15.03 -27.30
CA GLY A 158 -3.08 16.41 -27.20
C GLY A 158 -3.09 16.95 -25.76
N THR A 159 -2.28 16.37 -24.87
CA THR A 159 -2.21 16.82 -23.47
C THR A 159 -1.66 18.23 -23.41
N GLN A 160 -2.40 19.15 -22.80
CA GLN A 160 -1.97 20.53 -22.61
C GLN A 160 -1.08 20.64 -21.37
N TYR A 161 0.03 21.36 -21.48
CA TYR A 161 0.99 21.53 -20.39
C TYR A 161 1.81 22.81 -20.52
N ILE A 162 2.57 23.12 -19.48
CA ILE A 162 3.61 24.15 -19.47
C ILE A 162 4.86 23.55 -18.81
N ILE A 163 6.04 24.00 -19.23
CA ILE A 163 7.31 23.66 -18.59
C ILE A 163 7.89 24.93 -17.99
N GLU A 164 8.16 24.89 -16.69
CA GLU A 164 8.82 25.97 -15.97
C GLU A 164 10.00 25.43 -15.16
N ALA A 165 10.98 26.30 -14.89
CA ALA A 165 12.03 26.00 -13.95
C ALA A 165 11.45 26.00 -12.53
N ILE A 166 11.88 25.05 -11.69
CA ILE A 166 11.52 25.07 -10.27
C ILE A 166 12.13 26.32 -9.63
N PRO A 167 11.37 27.11 -8.86
CA PRO A 167 11.90 28.31 -8.18
C PRO A 167 13.14 28.00 -7.33
N GLU A 168 14.18 28.81 -7.45
CA GLU A 168 15.44 28.61 -6.71
C GLU A 168 15.26 28.67 -5.18
N GLU A 169 14.23 29.38 -4.71
CA GLU A 169 13.86 29.43 -3.30
C GLU A 169 13.34 28.09 -2.78
N TRP A 170 12.56 27.35 -3.59
CA TRP A 170 12.09 26.01 -3.26
C TRP A 170 13.27 25.05 -3.16
N VAL A 171 14.15 25.06 -4.17
CA VAL A 171 15.34 24.20 -4.21
C VAL A 171 16.23 24.45 -2.98
N ARG A 172 16.53 25.72 -2.66
CA ARG A 172 17.33 26.07 -1.48
C ARG A 172 16.69 25.60 -0.17
N ARG A 173 15.35 25.66 -0.07
CA ARG A 173 14.63 25.16 1.09
C ARG A 173 14.76 23.65 1.23
N TRP A 174 14.59 22.91 0.13
CA TRP A 174 14.70 21.45 0.13
C TRP A 174 16.13 20.97 0.42
N GLU A 175 17.14 21.73 -0.03
CA GLU A 175 18.56 21.46 0.24
C GLU A 175 18.99 21.78 1.68
N SER A 176 18.18 22.52 2.45
CA SER A 176 18.50 22.88 3.84
C SER A 176 18.72 21.65 4.75
N GLY A 177 18.21 20.48 4.37
CA GLY A 177 18.30 19.26 5.15
C GLY A 177 17.60 19.32 6.50
N SER A 178 16.68 20.29 6.67
CA SER A 178 15.87 20.38 7.88
C SER A 178 14.99 19.14 8.03
N THR A 179 14.75 18.75 9.28
CA THR A 179 13.80 17.69 9.64
C THR A 179 12.76 18.26 10.58
N ARG A 180 11.61 17.59 10.68
CA ARG A 180 10.51 17.96 11.56
C ARG A 180 10.29 16.87 12.60
N PRO A 181 9.94 17.23 13.85
CA PRO A 181 9.69 16.25 14.92
C PRO A 181 8.50 15.33 14.63
N GLU A 182 7.55 15.76 13.79
CA GLU A 182 6.41 14.97 13.36
C GLU A 182 6.78 13.84 12.38
N LEU A 183 7.96 13.94 11.74
CA LEU A 183 8.45 12.92 10.81
C LEU A 183 9.36 11.94 11.54
N VAL A 184 9.00 10.67 11.52
CA VAL A 184 9.73 9.59 12.21
C VAL A 184 9.77 8.36 11.32
N LEU A 185 10.90 7.63 11.36
CA LEU A 185 10.98 6.32 10.72
C LEU A 185 9.97 5.34 11.35
N PRO A 186 9.45 4.36 10.59
CA PRO A 186 8.49 3.40 11.13
C PRO A 186 9.08 2.63 12.31
N ALA A 187 8.24 2.31 13.29
CA ALA A 187 8.54 1.33 14.32
C ALA A 187 8.41 -0.10 13.74
N PRO A 188 9.04 -1.12 14.37
CA PRO A 188 8.86 -2.52 13.98
C PRO A 188 7.38 -2.92 13.90
N ASN A 189 7.03 -3.70 12.87
CA ASN A 189 5.65 -4.05 12.62
C ASN A 189 5.15 -5.17 13.54
N GLU A 190 4.29 -4.84 14.50
CA GLU A 190 3.71 -5.79 15.47
C GLU A 190 2.74 -6.80 14.85
N PHE A 191 2.26 -6.58 13.62
CA PHE A 191 1.33 -7.47 12.93
C PHE A 191 2.01 -8.60 12.15
N LEU A 192 3.35 -8.65 12.13
CA LEU A 192 4.04 -9.75 11.46
C LEU A 192 3.65 -11.10 12.08
N PRO A 193 3.19 -12.07 11.26
CA PRO A 193 2.86 -13.39 11.76
C PRO A 193 4.14 -14.17 12.10
N THR A 194 4.19 -14.75 13.29
CA THR A 194 5.28 -15.62 13.74
C THR A 194 4.83 -17.06 13.97
N ASP A 195 3.54 -17.28 14.18
CA ASP A 195 2.94 -18.60 14.28
C ASP A 195 2.24 -18.96 12.96
N PHE A 196 2.69 -20.06 12.36
CA PHE A 196 2.12 -20.63 11.13
C PHE A 196 1.59 -22.05 11.37
N SER A 197 1.35 -22.41 12.63
CA SER A 197 0.82 -23.71 12.99
C SER A 197 -0.56 -23.91 12.38
N MET A 198 -0.73 -25.05 11.71
CA MET A 198 -1.99 -25.44 11.11
C MET A 198 -2.84 -26.14 12.16
N LYS A 199 -4.06 -25.64 12.38
CA LYS A 199 -5.07 -26.38 13.17
C LYS A 199 -5.60 -27.52 12.31
N VAL A 200 -5.41 -28.75 12.77
CA VAL A 200 -5.98 -29.93 12.11
C VAL A 200 -7.45 -30.05 12.53
N PRO A 201 -8.41 -29.94 11.60
CA PRO A 201 -9.82 -30.10 11.95
C PRO A 201 -10.08 -31.51 12.48
N GLU A 202 -10.90 -31.66 13.51
CA GLU A 202 -11.39 -32.98 13.91
C GLU A 202 -12.18 -33.61 12.74
N ALA A 203 -12.21 -34.94 12.64
CA ALA A 203 -12.88 -35.64 11.54
C ALA A 203 -14.39 -35.28 11.39
N THR A 204 -15.01 -34.82 12.48
CA THR A 204 -16.40 -34.33 12.56
C THR A 204 -16.59 -32.91 12.03
N GLU A 205 -15.51 -32.16 11.80
CA GLU A 205 -15.51 -30.78 11.30
C GLU A 205 -15.11 -30.65 9.83
N ALA A 206 -14.59 -31.72 9.23
CA ALA A 206 -14.19 -31.80 7.82
C ALA A 206 -15.40 -31.86 6.85
N ALA A 207 -16.35 -30.94 7.01
CA ALA A 207 -17.52 -30.83 6.16
C ALA A 207 -17.16 -30.18 4.81
N ALA A 208 -17.74 -30.68 3.72
CA ALA A 208 -17.54 -30.10 2.38
C ALA A 208 -18.09 -28.66 2.25
N GLN A 209 -19.07 -28.30 3.08
CA GLN A 209 -19.78 -27.02 3.06
C GLN A 209 -19.77 -26.33 4.43
N PRO A 210 -19.91 -25.00 4.49
CA PRO A 210 -20.06 -24.28 5.75
C PRO A 210 -21.28 -24.74 6.54
N ARG A 211 -21.14 -24.82 7.87
CA ARG A 211 -22.23 -25.17 8.79
C ARG A 211 -22.53 -24.03 9.75
N VAL A 212 -23.79 -23.91 10.19
CA VAL A 212 -24.16 -22.99 11.25
C VAL A 212 -23.63 -23.55 12.58
N VAL A 213 -22.81 -22.78 13.28
CA VAL A 213 -22.24 -23.16 14.59
C VAL A 213 -22.84 -22.36 15.74
N ALA A 214 -23.40 -21.19 15.46
CA ALA A 214 -24.14 -20.40 16.43
C ALA A 214 -25.24 -19.60 15.73
N GLU A 215 -26.39 -19.49 16.38
CA GLU A 215 -27.52 -18.74 15.87
C GLU A 215 -28.30 -18.10 17.02
N THR A 216 -28.60 -16.81 16.87
CA THR A 216 -29.44 -16.03 17.77
C THR A 216 -30.53 -15.32 16.97
N ALA A 217 -31.40 -14.56 17.65
CA ALA A 217 -32.41 -13.75 16.96
C ALA A 217 -31.81 -12.66 16.04
N VAL A 218 -30.55 -12.28 16.23
CA VAL A 218 -29.90 -11.16 15.52
C VAL A 218 -28.59 -11.54 14.82
N THR A 219 -28.07 -12.75 15.02
CA THR A 219 -26.81 -13.21 14.42
C THR A 219 -26.90 -14.65 13.94
N ARG A 220 -26.19 -14.95 12.85
CA ARG A 220 -25.98 -16.31 12.37
C ARG A 220 -24.53 -16.49 11.96
N LEU A 221 -23.83 -17.43 12.61
CA LEU A 221 -22.42 -17.71 12.38
C LEU A 221 -22.26 -19.00 11.58
N TRP A 222 -21.65 -18.88 10.41
CA TRP A 222 -21.24 -19.99 9.57
C TRP A 222 -19.75 -20.23 9.74
N HIS A 223 -19.35 -21.50 9.88
CA HIS A 223 -17.96 -21.88 10.01
C HIS A 223 -17.63 -23.07 9.10
N LYS A 224 -16.45 -23.01 8.48
CA LYS A 224 -15.86 -24.10 7.71
C LYS A 224 -14.33 -24.06 7.90
N PRO A 225 -13.74 -25.06 8.57
CA PRO A 225 -12.29 -25.23 8.56
C PRO A 225 -11.77 -25.48 7.14
N ASP A 226 -10.61 -24.93 6.80
CA ASP A 226 -9.95 -25.29 5.54
C ASP A 226 -9.40 -26.72 5.61
N THR A 227 -9.64 -27.49 4.56
CA THR A 227 -9.12 -28.86 4.37
C THR A 227 -8.45 -29.04 3.00
N LEU A 228 -8.37 -27.98 2.19
CA LEU A 228 -7.94 -28.06 0.79
C LEU A 228 -6.63 -27.33 0.52
N PHE A 229 -6.45 -26.14 1.10
CA PHE A 229 -5.35 -25.25 0.71
C PHE A 229 -4.12 -25.40 1.61
N GLY A 230 -4.31 -25.81 2.87
CA GLY A 230 -3.19 -26.14 3.75
C GLY A 230 -2.31 -24.93 4.09
N ALA A 231 -2.90 -23.74 4.08
CA ALA A 231 -2.23 -22.48 4.40
C ALA A 231 -2.73 -21.94 5.75
N PRO A 232 -1.88 -21.25 6.54
CA PRO A 232 -2.24 -20.67 7.83
C PRO A 232 -3.00 -19.37 7.63
N LYS A 233 -4.06 -19.41 6.82
CA LYS A 233 -4.90 -18.27 6.47
C LYS A 233 -6.33 -18.49 6.91
N ALA A 234 -7.01 -17.39 7.25
CA ALA A 234 -8.44 -17.39 7.55
C ALA A 234 -9.12 -16.25 6.78
N PHE A 235 -10.42 -16.43 6.54
CA PHE A 235 -11.30 -15.44 5.93
C PHE A 235 -12.50 -15.25 6.83
N ILE A 236 -12.74 -14.00 7.23
CA ILE A 236 -13.85 -13.59 8.07
C ILE A 236 -14.72 -12.64 7.26
N TYR A 237 -15.98 -13.00 7.08
CA TYR A 237 -17.00 -12.18 6.43
C TYR A 237 -18.06 -11.81 7.46
N LEU A 238 -18.23 -10.51 7.69
CA LEU A 238 -19.26 -9.96 8.56
C LEU A 238 -20.22 -9.12 7.73
N ASP A 239 -21.39 -9.67 7.44
CA ASP A 239 -22.50 -8.95 6.82
C ASP A 239 -23.36 -8.30 7.91
N VAL A 240 -23.40 -6.97 7.93
CA VAL A 240 -24.25 -6.19 8.83
C VAL A 240 -25.46 -5.70 8.05
N ALA A 241 -26.62 -6.29 8.35
CA ALA A 241 -27.87 -5.92 7.71
C ALA A 241 -28.53 -4.72 8.40
N SER A 242 -28.90 -3.70 7.63
CA SER A 242 -29.69 -2.55 8.05
C SER A 242 -30.76 -2.24 6.99
N PRO A 243 -32.06 -2.25 7.35
CA PRO A 243 -33.14 -1.91 6.44
C PRO A 243 -33.00 -0.49 5.85
N GLU A 244 -32.40 0.44 6.61
CA GLU A 244 -32.28 1.85 6.25
C GLU A 244 -31.15 2.14 5.26
N ALA A 245 -30.24 1.19 5.04
CA ALA A 245 -29.00 1.43 4.30
C ALA A 245 -29.19 1.75 2.81
N TYR A 246 -30.34 1.38 2.22
CA TYR A 246 -30.56 1.51 0.78
C TYR A 246 -32.03 1.79 0.40
N THR A 247 -32.79 2.43 1.29
CA THR A 247 -34.21 2.78 1.07
C THR A 247 -34.43 3.85 0.01
N SER A 248 -33.45 4.73 -0.21
CA SER A 248 -33.48 5.79 -1.21
C SER A 248 -32.08 6.02 -1.81
N PRO A 249 -31.96 6.76 -2.93
CA PRO A 249 -30.65 7.15 -3.46
C PRO A 249 -29.80 7.90 -2.42
N GLU A 250 -30.43 8.74 -1.59
CA GLU A 250 -29.76 9.49 -0.52
C GLU A 250 -29.18 8.56 0.54
N THR A 251 -29.98 7.62 1.07
CA THR A 251 -29.49 6.68 2.10
C THR A 251 -28.42 5.73 1.57
N GLY A 252 -28.51 5.34 0.29
CA GLY A 252 -27.44 4.60 -0.38
C GLY A 252 -26.11 5.37 -0.45
N VAL A 253 -26.16 6.68 -0.75
CA VAL A 253 -24.97 7.55 -0.73
C VAL A 253 -24.44 7.73 0.67
N LEU A 254 -25.30 7.97 1.66
CA LEU A 254 -24.91 8.11 3.07
C LEU A 254 -24.22 6.85 3.60
N THR A 255 -24.76 5.66 3.29
CA THR A 255 -24.13 4.39 3.68
C THR A 255 -22.75 4.24 3.03
N ARG A 256 -22.61 4.60 1.75
CA ARG A 256 -21.31 4.58 1.08
C ARG A 256 -20.33 5.59 1.68
N LEU A 257 -20.77 6.79 2.03
CA LEU A 257 -19.94 7.79 2.70
C LEU A 257 -19.48 7.28 4.07
N PHE A 258 -20.40 6.69 4.84
CA PHE A 258 -20.09 6.07 6.13
C PHE A 258 -18.99 5.00 5.98
N THR A 259 -19.13 4.03 5.07
CA THR A 259 -18.10 2.99 4.91
C THR A 259 -16.75 3.57 4.48
N ARG A 260 -16.74 4.61 3.62
CA ARG A 260 -15.48 5.28 3.22
C ARG A 260 -14.83 6.03 4.38
N LEU A 261 -15.60 6.72 5.22
CA LEU A 261 -15.09 7.42 6.39
C LEU A 261 -14.52 6.44 7.43
N VAL A 262 -15.16 5.28 7.62
CA VAL A 262 -14.63 4.23 8.49
C VAL A 262 -13.31 3.69 7.97
N VAL A 263 -13.20 3.38 6.68
CA VAL A 263 -11.93 2.95 6.06
C VAL A 263 -10.84 4.02 6.21
N ASP A 264 -11.19 5.28 5.97
CA ASP A 264 -10.24 6.39 6.10
C ASP A 264 -9.73 6.57 7.54
N ALA A 265 -10.61 6.43 8.53
CA ALA A 265 -10.27 6.51 9.95
C ALA A 265 -9.42 5.32 10.41
N LEU A 266 -9.65 4.11 9.87
CA LEU A 266 -8.89 2.91 10.22
C LEU A 266 -7.51 2.85 9.56
N ASN A 267 -7.34 3.47 8.39
CA ASN A 267 -6.15 3.34 7.54
C ASN A 267 -4.83 3.48 8.32
N MET A 268 -4.71 4.50 9.18
CA MET A 268 -3.49 4.72 9.96
C MET A 268 -3.14 3.56 10.90
N HIS A 269 -4.15 2.91 11.48
CA HIS A 269 -3.99 1.82 12.45
C HIS A 269 -3.77 0.45 11.80
N VAL A 270 -4.39 0.23 10.64
CA VAL A 270 -4.40 -1.07 9.96
C VAL A 270 -3.36 -1.17 8.84
N TYR A 271 -2.67 -0.09 8.48
CA TYR A 271 -1.62 -0.10 7.47
C TYR A 271 -0.52 -1.13 7.76
N ASN A 272 -0.10 -1.21 9.03
CA ASN A 272 0.89 -2.19 9.46
C ASN A 272 0.36 -3.63 9.32
N ALA A 273 -0.94 -3.84 9.58
CA ALA A 273 -1.60 -5.13 9.38
C ALA A 273 -1.64 -5.52 7.89
N GLU A 274 -2.00 -4.58 7.01
CA GLU A 274 -2.07 -4.79 5.56
C GLU A 274 -0.69 -5.19 5.00
N ILE A 275 0.36 -4.46 5.38
CA ILE A 275 1.74 -4.86 5.03
C ILE A 275 2.03 -6.26 5.57
N ALA A 276 1.63 -6.61 6.79
CA ALA A 276 1.88 -7.94 7.33
C ALA A 276 1.07 -9.08 6.65
N GLY A 277 0.28 -8.79 5.62
CA GLY A 277 -0.53 -9.77 4.90
C GLY A 277 -1.89 -10.02 5.54
N LEU A 278 -2.44 -9.00 6.22
CA LEU A 278 -3.81 -8.95 6.73
C LEU A 278 -4.61 -7.92 5.94
N ASP A 279 -5.34 -8.41 4.94
CA ASP A 279 -6.22 -7.59 4.13
C ASP A 279 -7.55 -7.36 4.86
N TYR A 280 -8.11 -6.16 4.69
CA TYR A 280 -9.48 -5.89 5.09
C TYR A 280 -10.20 -5.07 4.03
N SER A 281 -11.52 -5.18 3.99
CA SER A 281 -12.36 -4.30 3.19
C SER A 281 -13.67 -4.03 3.89
N ILE A 282 -14.17 -2.80 3.74
CA ILE A 282 -15.48 -2.40 4.23
C ILE A 282 -16.24 -1.77 3.07
N ILE A 283 -17.29 -2.45 2.62
CA ILE A 283 -18.07 -2.04 1.45
C ILE A 283 -19.55 -1.91 1.81
N ASN A 284 -20.22 -0.94 1.21
CA ASN A 284 -21.67 -0.84 1.33
C ASN A 284 -22.33 -1.92 0.44
N THR A 285 -23.47 -2.43 0.89
CA THR A 285 -24.31 -3.36 0.14
C THR A 285 -25.72 -2.80 0.03
N LYS A 286 -26.60 -3.46 -0.75
CA LYS A 286 -28.02 -3.09 -0.81
C LYS A 286 -28.77 -3.36 0.49
N HIS A 287 -28.15 -4.11 1.41
CA HIS A 287 -28.79 -4.55 2.66
C HIS A 287 -28.10 -3.99 3.89
N GLY A 288 -27.08 -3.13 3.75
CA GLY A 288 -26.24 -2.67 4.85
C GLY A 288 -24.79 -2.47 4.41
N TYR A 289 -23.86 -3.13 5.10
CA TYR A 289 -22.45 -3.13 4.73
C TYR A 289 -21.80 -4.47 5.10
N GLN A 290 -20.70 -4.78 4.42
CA GLN A 290 -19.92 -5.98 4.67
C GLN A 290 -18.51 -5.58 5.11
N VAL A 291 -18.01 -6.22 6.16
CA VAL A 291 -16.61 -6.19 6.56
C VAL A 291 -16.00 -7.54 6.20
N THR A 292 -14.94 -7.52 5.39
CA THR A 292 -14.13 -8.70 5.13
C THR A 292 -12.76 -8.50 5.77
N VAL A 293 -12.25 -9.52 6.45
CA VAL A 293 -10.87 -9.56 6.92
C VAL A 293 -10.28 -10.90 6.49
N ALA A 294 -9.10 -10.88 5.87
CA ALA A 294 -8.45 -12.05 5.30
C ALA A 294 -6.93 -11.97 5.51
N GLY A 295 -6.28 -13.12 5.69
CA GLY A 295 -4.82 -13.13 5.88
C GLY A 295 -4.37 -14.22 6.85
N TYR A 296 -3.18 -14.04 7.44
CA TYR A 296 -2.56 -15.01 8.34
C TYR A 296 -3.29 -15.16 9.68
N SER A 297 -3.61 -16.40 10.05
CA SER A 297 -4.45 -16.76 11.21
C SER A 297 -3.95 -16.21 12.55
N HIS A 298 -2.64 -16.19 12.79
CA HIS A 298 -2.03 -15.80 14.07
C HIS A 298 -2.39 -14.39 14.54
N LYS A 299 -2.54 -13.44 13.62
CA LYS A 299 -2.80 -12.02 13.95
C LYS A 299 -4.24 -11.60 13.63
N LEU A 300 -5.07 -12.56 13.18
CA LEU A 300 -6.51 -12.42 12.98
C LEU A 300 -7.34 -12.89 14.18
N MET A 301 -6.83 -13.86 14.94
CA MET A 301 -7.55 -14.59 16.00
C MET A 301 -6.94 -14.40 17.38
#